data_AF-A0A0S9F4Q7-F1
#
_entry.id   AF-A0A0S9F4Q7-F1
#
_cell.length_a   1.000
_cell.length_b   1.000
_cell.length_c   1.000
_cell.angle_alpha   90.00
_cell.angle_beta   90.00
_cell.angle_gamma   90.00
#
_symmetry.space_group_name_H-M   'P 1'
#
loop_
_entity.id
_entity.type
_entity.pdbx_description
1 polymer ?
#
loop_
_entity_poly.entity_id
_entity_poly.type
_entity_poly.pdbx_seq_one_letter_code
_entity_poly.pdbx_strand_id
1 'polypeptide(L)'
;MTTPNHAPSDECAQLRTALLGLHRTLVELERRDYEKQHGQQSAGQFLQLMAYDESMRWLEPLSRLIVMLDEALDAQGKGIDSVAPTVVAQRVRDLLRLDRDQPGEFGARYLHHFDQSPDLAVEHARLLRALNR
;
A
#
# COMPACT_ATOMS: atom_id res chain seq x y z
N MET A 1 -1.20 -26.24 -18.79
CA MET A 1 -1.64 -24.84 -18.58
C MET A 1 -0.40 -23.99 -18.53
N THR A 2 -0.06 -23.34 -19.64
CA THR A 2 1.05 -22.39 -19.74
C THR A 2 0.67 -21.12 -18.99
N THR A 3 1.38 -20.80 -17.90
CA THR A 3 1.39 -19.45 -17.35
C THR A 3 1.86 -18.51 -18.46
N PRO A 4 1.18 -17.37 -18.72
CA PRO A 4 1.74 -16.36 -19.60
C PRO A 4 3.02 -15.87 -18.93
N ASN A 5 4.15 -15.97 -19.64
CA ASN A 5 5.40 -15.34 -19.26
C ASN A 5 5.19 -13.83 -19.39
N HIS A 6 4.85 -13.15 -18.30
CA HIS A 6 4.64 -11.70 -18.30
C HIS A 6 6.00 -11.01 -18.33
N ALA A 7 6.10 -9.89 -19.03
CA ALA A 7 7.32 -9.10 -18.97
C ALA A 7 7.51 -8.56 -17.54
N PRO A 8 8.74 -8.43 -17.03
CA PRO A 8 9.01 -7.90 -15.69
C PRO A 8 8.44 -6.49 -15.44
N SER A 9 8.15 -5.73 -16.51
CA SER A 9 7.42 -4.47 -16.45
C SER A 9 5.95 -4.62 -16.05
N ASP A 10 5.29 -5.68 -16.52
CA ASP A 10 3.87 -5.94 -16.25
C ASP A 10 3.66 -6.35 -14.79
N GLU A 11 4.59 -7.11 -14.23
CA GLU A 11 4.56 -7.52 -12.81
C GLU A 11 4.75 -6.32 -11.88
N CYS A 12 5.73 -5.46 -12.19
CA CYS A 12 5.96 -4.22 -11.44
C CYS A 12 4.73 -3.30 -11.48
N ALA A 13 4.13 -3.12 -12.66
CA ALA A 13 2.93 -2.30 -12.82
C ALA A 13 1.73 -2.87 -12.03
N GLN A 14 1.54 -4.19 -12.06
CA GLN A 14 0.47 -4.87 -11.32
C GLN A 14 0.63 -4.72 -9.80
N LEU A 15 1.84 -4.95 -9.28
CA LEU A 15 2.13 -4.78 -7.85
C LEU A 15 1.90 -3.33 -7.40
N ARG A 16 2.34 -2.37 -8.22
CA ARG A 16 2.11 -0.94 -7.96
C ARG A 16 0.62 -0.62 -7.90
N THR A 17 -0.16 -1.07 -8.88
CA THR A 17 -1.60 -0.83 -8.92
C THR A 17 -2.29 -1.43 -7.70
N ALA A 18 -1.92 -2.64 -7.28
CA ALA A 18 -2.48 -3.27 -6.10
C ALA A 18 -2.12 -2.51 -4.80
N LEU A 19 -0.87 -2.06 -4.65
CA LEU A 19 -0.45 -1.26 -3.50
C LEU A 19 -1.14 0.10 -3.44
N LEU A 20 -1.30 0.78 -4.58
CA LEU A 20 -2.04 2.05 -4.66
C LEU A 20 -3.50 1.87 -4.25
N GLY A 21 -4.15 0.78 -4.68
CA GLY A 21 -5.51 0.43 -4.28
C GLY A 21 -5.61 0.26 -2.76
N LEU A 22 -4.73 -0.55 -2.18
CA LEU A 22 -4.68 -0.77 -0.73
C LEU A 22 -4.45 0.54 0.04
N HIS A 23 -3.43 1.31 -0.34
CA HIS A 23 -3.07 2.57 0.31
C HIS A 23 -4.22 3.57 0.25
N ARG A 24 -4.87 3.73 -0.91
CA ARG A 24 -6.03 4.62 -1.06
C ARG A 24 -7.18 4.24 -0.15
N THR A 25 -7.49 2.94 -0.04
CA THR A 25 -8.55 2.45 0.85
C THR A 25 -8.22 2.76 2.30
N LEU A 26 -6.99 2.54 2.75
CA LEU A 26 -6.56 2.87 4.11
C LEU A 26 -6.64 4.38 4.40
N VAL A 27 -6.19 5.23 3.46
CA VAL A 27 -6.29 6.69 3.58
C VAL A 27 -7.74 7.14 3.74
N GLU A 28 -8.67 6.56 2.97
CA GLU A 28 -10.09 6.89 3.06
C GLU A 28 -10.71 6.45 4.40
N LEU A 29 -10.34 5.28 4.91
CA LEU A 29 -10.79 4.83 6.23
C LEU A 29 -10.25 5.73 7.34
N GLU A 30 -8.96 6.04 7.30
CA GLU A 30 -8.32 6.93 8.27
C GLU A 30 -8.93 8.33 8.23
N ARG A 31 -9.24 8.84 7.03
CA ARG A 31 -9.95 10.11 6.87
C ARG A 31 -11.30 10.10 7.56
N ARG A 32 -12.09 9.05 7.35
CA ARG A 32 -13.43 8.93 7.96
C ARG A 32 -13.33 8.92 9.49
N ASP A 33 -12.36 8.22 10.04
CA ASP A 33 -12.19 8.15 11.50
C ASP A 33 -11.67 9.47 12.08
N TYR A 34 -10.76 10.14 11.37
CA TYR A 34 -10.30 11.47 11.74
C TYR A 34 -11.46 12.49 11.72
N GLU A 35 -12.25 12.50 10.66
CA GLU A 35 -13.38 13.42 10.49
C GLU A 35 -14.52 13.18 11.50
N LYS A 36 -14.74 11.92 11.93
CA LYS A 36 -15.67 11.62 13.04
C LYS A 36 -15.26 12.31 14.35
N GLN A 37 -13.96 12.44 14.59
CA GLN A 37 -13.41 12.98 15.84
C GLN A 37 -13.19 14.50 15.78
N HIS A 38 -12.83 15.03 14.62
CA HIS A 38 -12.38 16.43 14.45
C HIS A 38 -13.28 17.27 13.54
N GLY A 39 -14.33 16.68 12.97
CA GLY A 39 -15.20 17.32 11.98
C GLY A 39 -14.66 17.22 10.55
N GLN A 40 -15.51 17.60 9.59
CA GLN A 40 -15.20 17.50 8.16
C GLN A 40 -13.95 18.31 7.78
N GLN A 41 -13.08 17.72 6.97
CA GLN A 41 -11.90 18.39 6.44
C GLN A 41 -12.07 18.62 4.94
N SER A 42 -11.63 19.78 4.45
CA SER A 42 -11.44 19.96 3.00
C SER A 42 -10.34 19.04 2.49
N ALA A 43 -10.33 18.77 1.18
CA ALA A 43 -9.27 17.96 0.57
C ALA A 43 -7.86 18.55 0.81
N GLY A 44 -7.73 19.88 0.78
CA GLY A 44 -6.47 20.57 1.05
C GLY A 44 -6.00 20.41 2.50
N GLN A 45 -6.91 20.55 3.47
CA GLN A 45 -6.60 20.34 4.89
C GLN A 45 -6.19 18.90 5.17
N PHE A 46 -6.93 17.93 4.61
CA PHE A 46 -6.61 16.52 4.80
C PHE A 46 -5.26 16.15 4.16
N LEU A 47 -4.91 16.76 3.02
CA LEU A 47 -3.58 16.58 2.44
C LEU A 47 -2.46 17.11 3.35
N GLN A 48 -2.67 18.24 4.03
CA GLN A 48 -1.72 18.75 5.02
C GLN A 48 -1.58 17.80 6.21
N LEU A 49 -2.69 17.23 6.71
CA LEU A 49 -2.65 16.22 7.77
C LEU A 49 -1.84 14.99 7.35
N MET A 50 -2.12 14.45 6.15
CA MET A 50 -1.35 13.33 5.61
C MET A 50 0.15 13.63 5.49
N ALA A 51 0.53 14.87 5.21
CA ALA A 51 1.91 15.26 5.03
C ALA A 51 2.67 15.50 6.34
N TYR A 52 2.00 15.98 7.39
CA TYR A 52 2.69 16.53 8.58
C TYR A 52 2.22 15.96 9.91
N ASP A 53 1.02 15.36 9.98
CA ASP A 53 0.46 14.91 11.25
C ASP A 53 0.98 13.52 11.65
N GLU A 54 1.38 13.37 12.91
CA GLU A 54 1.90 12.11 13.43
C GLU A 54 0.89 10.97 13.34
N SER A 55 -0.40 11.27 13.46
CA SER A 55 -1.48 10.27 13.36
C SER A 55 -1.58 9.62 11.98
N MET A 56 -0.96 10.19 10.95
CA MET A 56 -0.97 9.68 9.58
C MET A 56 0.33 8.93 9.22
N ARG A 57 1.37 9.04 10.05
CA ARG A 57 2.72 8.51 9.76
C ARG A 57 2.76 6.99 9.60
N TRP A 58 1.82 6.28 10.23
CA TRP A 58 1.72 4.84 10.09
C TRP A 58 1.51 4.38 8.63
N LEU A 59 1.02 5.24 7.73
CA LEU A 59 0.87 4.93 6.29
C LEU A 59 2.17 5.10 5.48
N GLU A 60 3.17 5.80 6.02
CA GLU A 60 4.45 6.08 5.36
C GLU A 60 5.15 4.83 4.79
N PRO A 61 5.18 3.66 5.47
CA PRO A 61 5.79 2.46 4.93
C PRO A 61 5.20 2.05 3.58
N LEU A 62 3.88 2.19 3.38
CA LEU A 62 3.24 1.87 2.10
C LEU A 62 3.56 2.91 1.03
N SER A 63 3.54 4.20 1.37
CA SER A 63 3.87 5.28 0.42
C SER A 63 5.29 5.12 -0.11
N ARG A 64 6.25 4.75 0.75
CA ARG A 64 7.64 4.50 0.35
C ARG A 64 7.77 3.35 -0.64
N LEU A 65 7.03 2.26 -0.42
CA LEU A 65 7.03 1.10 -1.32
C LEU A 65 6.43 1.43 -2.69
N ILE A 66 5.39 2.28 -2.72
CA ILE A 66 4.80 2.78 -3.98
C ILE A 66 5.80 3.61 -4.76
N VAL A 67 6.50 4.56 -4.11
CA VAL A 67 7.53 5.39 -4.75
C VAL A 67 8.65 4.54 -5.33
N MET A 68 9.11 3.51 -4.61
CA MET A 68 10.12 2.59 -5.13
C MET A 68 9.68 1.88 -6.43
N LEU A 69 8.38 1.57 -6.57
CA LEU A 69 7.84 0.98 -7.80
C LEU A 69 7.65 2.03 -8.90
N ASP A 70 7.27 3.26 -8.57
CA ASP A 70 7.23 4.38 -9.52
C ASP A 70 8.58 4.59 -10.19
N GLU A 71 9.64 4.68 -9.38
CA GLU A 71 11.03 4.83 -9.86
C GLU A 71 11.46 3.61 -10.70
N ALA A 72 11.07 2.40 -10.30
CA ALA A 72 11.38 1.19 -11.05
C ALA A 72 10.71 1.17 -12.42
N LEU A 73 9.45 1.58 -12.52
CA LEU A 73 8.72 1.67 -13.79
C LEU A 73 9.33 2.72 -14.72
N ASP A 74 9.73 3.88 -14.18
CA ASP A 74 10.42 4.91 -14.97
C ASP A 74 11.77 4.41 -15.50
N ALA A 75 12.54 3.68 -14.69
CA ALA A 75 13.79 3.05 -15.11
C ALA A 75 13.56 1.98 -16.21
N GLN A 76 12.57 1.11 -16.03
CA GLN A 76 12.20 0.08 -17.01
C GLN A 76 11.75 0.70 -18.34
N GLY A 77 11.01 1.81 -18.31
CA GLY A 77 10.63 2.57 -19.51
C GLY A 77 11.83 3.11 -20.30
N LYS A 78 13.00 3.24 -19.64
CA LYS A 78 14.28 3.64 -20.25
C LYS A 78 15.17 2.45 -20.62
N GLY A 79 14.66 1.22 -20.50
CA GLY A 79 15.41 -0.02 -20.75
C GLY A 79 16.44 -0.35 -19.66
N ILE A 80 16.26 0.20 -18.45
CA ILE A 80 17.13 -0.07 -17.30
C ILE A 80 16.44 -1.10 -16.39
N ASP A 81 17.11 -2.22 -16.15
CA ASP A 81 16.64 -3.23 -15.20
C ASP A 81 16.68 -2.71 -13.76
N SER A 82 15.65 -3.03 -12.97
CA SER A 82 15.54 -2.64 -11.57
C SER A 82 15.22 -3.84 -10.69
N VAL A 83 15.93 -3.98 -9.57
CA VAL A 83 15.65 -5.00 -8.54
C VAL A 83 14.55 -4.57 -7.56
N ALA A 84 14.08 -3.32 -7.67
CA ALA A 84 13.09 -2.76 -6.77
C ALA A 84 11.77 -3.56 -6.72
N PRO A 85 11.22 -4.12 -7.81
CA PRO A 85 9.99 -4.93 -7.73
C PRO A 85 10.12 -6.12 -6.78
N THR A 86 11.25 -6.84 -6.86
CA THR A 86 11.55 -7.99 -5.98
C THR A 86 11.72 -7.55 -4.53
N VAL A 87 12.45 -6.45 -4.30
CA VAL A 87 12.66 -5.90 -2.95
C VAL A 87 11.35 -5.43 -2.34
N VAL A 88 10.51 -4.74 -3.11
CA VAL A 88 9.21 -4.26 -2.66
C VAL A 88 8.29 -5.44 -2.36
N ALA A 89 8.22 -6.44 -3.24
CA ALA A 89 7.41 -7.64 -2.99
C ALA A 89 7.79 -8.32 -1.66
N GLN A 90 9.09 -8.46 -1.37
CA GLN A 90 9.54 -9.01 -0.09
C GLN A 90 9.13 -8.13 1.10
N ARG A 91 9.37 -6.82 1.02
CA ARG A 91 9.00 -5.88 2.09
C ARG A 91 7.49 -5.85 2.34
N VAL A 92 6.66 -5.96 1.30
CA VAL A 92 5.20 -6.06 1.46
C VAL A 92 4.82 -7.35 2.18
N ARG A 93 5.43 -8.50 1.82
CA ARG A 93 5.18 -9.77 2.53
C ARG A 93 5.54 -9.67 4.01
N ASP A 94 6.67 -9.04 4.33
CA ASP A 94 7.11 -8.86 5.70
C ASP A 94 6.17 -7.91 6.47
N LEU A 95 5.79 -6.78 5.85
CA LEU A 95 4.88 -5.80 6.43
C LEU A 95 3.48 -6.38 6.69
N LEU A 96 3.00 -7.25 5.79
CA LEU A 96 1.69 -7.91 5.90
C LEU A 96 1.72 -9.24 6.64
N ARG A 97 2.88 -9.68 7.16
CA ARG A 97 2.96 -10.88 7.99
C ARG A 97 2.23 -10.73 9.32
N LEU A 98 1.86 -9.48 9.68
CA LEU A 98 0.99 -9.07 10.79
C LEU A 98 1.09 -10.03 11.99
N ASP A 99 2.16 -9.88 12.76
CA ASP A 99 2.28 -10.57 14.04
C ASP A 99 1.18 -10.04 14.97
N ARG A 100 0.17 -10.84 15.29
CA ARG A 100 -0.94 -10.40 16.13
C ARG A 100 -0.53 -10.19 17.59
N ASP A 101 0.58 -10.77 18.02
CA ASP A 101 1.09 -10.63 19.38
C ASP A 101 1.97 -9.37 19.52
N GLN A 102 2.63 -8.95 18.44
CA GLN A 102 3.42 -7.70 18.38
C GLN A 102 3.29 -6.99 17.03
N PRO A 103 2.12 -6.43 16.70
CA PRO A 103 1.84 -5.96 15.34
C PRO A 103 2.60 -4.69 14.94
N GLY A 104 3.27 -4.02 15.87
CA GLY A 104 3.81 -2.68 15.68
C GLY A 104 2.70 -1.66 15.37
N GLU A 105 3.07 -0.41 15.14
CA GLU A 105 2.10 0.66 14.87
C GLU A 105 1.30 0.40 13.57
N PHE A 106 1.99 0.02 12.49
CA PHE A 106 1.36 -0.29 11.22
C PHE A 106 0.36 -1.44 11.36
N GLY A 107 0.79 -2.57 11.93
CA GLY A 107 -0.06 -3.75 11.99
C GLY A 107 -1.28 -3.55 12.88
N ALA A 108 -1.15 -2.81 13.99
CA ALA A 108 -2.26 -2.54 14.89
C ALA A 108 -3.36 -1.74 14.19
N ARG A 109 -3.00 -0.64 13.53
CA ARG A 109 -3.94 0.20 12.78
C ARG A 109 -4.48 -0.52 11.55
N TYR A 110 -3.64 -1.27 10.84
CA TYR A 110 -4.06 -2.07 9.70
C TYR A 110 -5.13 -3.09 10.10
N LEU A 111 -4.90 -3.85 11.18
CA LEU A 111 -5.86 -4.86 11.68
C LEU A 111 -7.16 -4.21 12.14
N HIS A 112 -7.09 -3.07 12.84
CA HIS A 112 -8.27 -2.31 13.24
C HIS A 112 -9.17 -1.96 12.04
N HIS A 113 -8.58 -1.40 10.99
CA HIS A 113 -9.30 -1.08 9.75
C HIS A 113 -9.77 -2.33 9.01
N PHE A 114 -8.96 -3.38 9.00
CA PHE A 114 -9.26 -4.64 8.29
C PHE A 114 -10.49 -5.33 8.85
N ASP A 115 -10.62 -5.37 10.18
CA ASP A 115 -11.73 -6.03 10.86
C ASP A 115 -13.08 -5.33 10.61
N GLN A 116 -13.07 -4.09 10.15
CA GLN A 116 -14.26 -3.25 9.97
C GLN A 116 -14.56 -2.89 8.50
N SER A 117 -13.68 -3.23 7.56
CA SER A 117 -13.79 -2.81 6.16
C SER A 117 -13.69 -3.98 5.17
N PRO A 118 -14.83 -4.42 4.58
CA PRO A 118 -14.83 -5.40 3.50
C PRO A 118 -14.01 -4.95 2.28
N ASP A 119 -14.02 -3.65 1.97
CA ASP A 119 -13.26 -3.08 0.86
C ASP A 119 -11.75 -3.27 1.07
N LEU A 120 -11.28 -3.12 2.31
CA LEU A 120 -9.88 -3.36 2.65
C LEU A 120 -9.49 -4.84 2.51
N ALA A 121 -10.39 -5.77 2.87
CA ALA A 121 -10.18 -7.19 2.66
C ALA A 121 -10.07 -7.55 1.16
N VAL A 122 -10.87 -6.91 0.31
CA VAL A 122 -10.79 -7.08 -1.16
C VAL A 122 -9.44 -6.58 -1.69
N GLU A 123 -9.00 -5.40 -1.30
CA GLU A 123 -7.70 -4.86 -1.74
C GLU A 123 -6.53 -5.68 -1.19
N HIS A 124 -6.62 -6.16 0.06
CA HIS A 124 -5.64 -7.10 0.62
C HIS A 124 -5.52 -8.36 -0.25
N ALA A 125 -6.64 -8.98 -0.62
CA ALA A 125 -6.66 -10.16 -1.46
C ALA A 125 -6.16 -9.89 -2.89
N ARG A 126 -6.34 -8.68 -3.42
CA ARG A 126 -5.75 -8.27 -4.71
C ARG A 126 -4.23 -8.13 -4.62
N LEU A 127 -3.73 -7.54 -3.53
CA LEU A 127 -2.31 -7.43 -3.29
C LEU A 127 -1.63 -8.79 -3.13
N LEU A 128 -2.20 -9.71 -2.35
CA LEU A 128 -1.67 -11.08 -2.25
C LEU A 128 -1.60 -11.79 -3.61
N ARG A 129 -2.59 -11.56 -4.49
CA ARG A 129 -2.58 -12.10 -5.86
C ARG A 129 -1.48 -11.49 -6.72
N ALA A 130 -1.17 -10.21 -6.55
CA ALA A 130 -0.05 -9.58 -7.25
C ALA A 130 1.32 -10.05 -6.74
N LEU A 131 1.42 -10.46 -5.46
CA LEU A 131 2.67 -10.97 -4.86
C LEU A 131 2.97 -12.44 -5.18
N ASN A 132 1.97 -13.23 -5.53
CA ASN A 132 2.08 -14.68 -5.74
C ASN A 132 2.13 -15.07 -7.23
N ARG A 133 2.38 -14.11 -8.12
CA ARG A 133 2.56 -14.36 -9.54
C ARG A 133 4.04 -14.48 -9.89
#